data_AF-A0A653F6R7-F1
#
_entry.id   AF-A0A653F6R7-F1
#
_cell.length_a   1.000
_cell.length_b   1.000
_cell.length_c   1.000
_cell.angle_alpha   90.00
_cell.angle_beta   90.00
_cell.angle_gamma   90.00
#
_symmetry.space_group_name_H-M   'P 1'
#
loop_
_entity.id
_entity.type
_entity.pdbx_description
1 polymer ?
#
loop_
_entity_poly.entity_id
_entity_poly.type
_entity_poly.pdbx_seq_one_letter_code
_entity_poly.pdbx_strand_id
1 'polypeptide(L)'
;MSGHAAVELLSVLTRLPPPQRLSPAAALRLEVTNFPDSRFLSATDTADLLQEFVQAGLAGGALYDGLVGAAAREHKLPLITCDRRAEPTYRVLGVTYELLLPHGGAT
;
A
#
# COMPACT_ATOMS: atom_id res chain seq x y z
N MET A 1 2.71 7.81 3.36
CA MET A 1 2.22 6.81 2.40
C MET A 1 3.37 5.95 1.90
N SER A 2 3.15 4.66 1.62
CA SER A 2 4.16 3.85 0.94
C SER A 2 4.32 4.31 -0.51
N GLY A 3 5.57 4.36 -1.01
CA GLY A 3 5.87 4.75 -2.38
C GLY A 3 5.14 3.93 -3.46
N HIS A 4 4.90 2.64 -3.22
CA HIS A 4 4.11 1.83 -4.15
C HIS A 4 2.61 2.16 -4.12
N ALA A 5 2.06 2.43 -2.92
CA ALA A 5 0.67 2.85 -2.78
C ALA A 5 0.38 4.19 -3.48
N ALA A 6 1.36 5.09 -3.56
CA ALA A 6 1.28 6.32 -4.35
C ALA A 6 1.00 6.04 -5.84
N VAL A 7 1.82 5.16 -6.43
CA VAL A 7 1.71 4.78 -7.85
C VAL A 7 0.36 4.11 -8.13
N GLU A 8 -0.10 3.26 -7.22
CA GLU A 8 -1.41 2.62 -7.32
C GLU A 8 -2.56 3.61 -7.23
N LEU A 9 -2.52 4.53 -6.27
CA LEU A 9 -3.54 5.55 -6.10
C LEU A 9 -3.67 6.40 -7.36
N LEU A 10 -2.55 6.86 -7.93
CA LEU A 10 -2.53 7.61 -9.18
C LEU A 10 -3.15 6.80 -10.35
N SER A 11 -2.77 5.52 -10.46
CA SER A 11 -3.30 4.61 -11.49
C SER A 11 -4.81 4.35 -11.35
N VAL A 12 -5.31 4.25 -10.11
CA VAL A 12 -6.74 4.05 -9.84
C VAL A 12 -7.53 5.31 -10.16
N LEU A 13 -7.14 6.45 -9.57
CA LEU A 13 -7.87 7.73 -9.71
C LEU A 13 -8.01 8.18 -11.17
N THR A 14 -7.05 7.83 -12.02
CA THR A 14 -7.06 8.17 -13.45
C THR A 14 -7.86 7.18 -14.31
N ARG A 15 -8.27 6.03 -13.77
CA ARG A 15 -9.03 4.99 -14.48
C ARG A 15 -10.43 4.74 -13.94
N LEU A 16 -10.83 5.41 -12.86
CA LEU A 16 -12.20 5.33 -12.33
C LEU A 16 -13.25 5.61 -13.42
N PRO A 17 -14.48 5.09 -13.28
CA PRO A 17 -15.60 5.50 -14.12
C PRO A 17 -15.91 7.00 -13.94
N PRO A 18 -16.43 7.69 -14.98
CA PRO A 18 -17.03 9.00 -14.80
C PRO A 18 -18.19 8.94 -13.79
N PRO A 19 -18.38 9.96 -12.93
CA PRO A 19 -17.65 11.23 -12.89
C PRO A 19 -16.42 11.24 -11.97
N GLN A 20 -16.06 10.13 -11.33
CA GLN A 20 -14.96 10.11 -10.33
C GLN A 20 -13.56 10.11 -10.94
N ARG A 21 -13.43 9.90 -12.25
CA ARG A 21 -12.14 9.92 -12.95
C ARG A 21 -11.47 11.29 -12.84
N LEU A 22 -10.25 11.31 -12.32
CA LEU A 22 -9.42 12.49 -12.26
C LEU A 22 -8.43 12.56 -13.42
N SER A 23 -8.03 13.78 -13.80
CA SER A 23 -6.83 13.95 -14.63
C SER A 23 -5.57 13.60 -13.83
N PRO A 24 -4.47 13.19 -14.46
CA PRO A 24 -3.23 12.87 -13.74
C PRO A 24 -2.75 14.00 -12.83
N ALA A 25 -2.84 15.25 -13.29
CA ALA A 25 -2.47 16.42 -12.49
C ALA A 25 -3.40 16.64 -11.28
N ALA A 26 -4.70 16.37 -11.42
CA ALA A 26 -5.64 16.47 -10.30
C ALA A 26 -5.43 15.35 -9.27
N ALA A 27 -5.17 14.13 -9.72
CA ALA A 27 -4.85 12.99 -8.86
C ALA A 27 -3.55 13.23 -8.06
N LEU A 28 -2.48 13.71 -8.71
CA LEU A 28 -1.23 14.05 -8.01
C LEU A 28 -1.43 15.16 -6.97
N ARG A 29 -2.21 16.20 -7.29
CA ARG A 29 -2.53 17.26 -6.31
C ARG A 29 -3.28 16.69 -5.10
N LEU A 30 -4.26 15.82 -5.32
CA LEU A 30 -4.99 15.15 -4.25
C LEU A 30 -4.02 14.35 -3.38
N GLU A 31 -3.15 13.55 -3.99
CA GLU A 31 -2.17 12.73 -3.29
C GLU A 31 -1.24 13.57 -2.40
N VAL A 32 -0.59 14.59 -2.96
CA VAL A 32 0.33 15.48 -2.20
C VAL A 32 -0.39 16.22 -1.08
N THR A 33 -1.66 16.60 -1.29
CA THR A 33 -2.46 17.33 -0.28
C THR A 33 -2.84 16.44 0.90
N ASN A 34 -3.22 15.18 0.65
CA ASN A 34 -3.72 14.27 1.69
C ASN A 34 -2.62 13.41 2.31
N PHE A 35 -1.51 13.20 1.60
CA PHE A 35 -0.41 12.33 2.02
C PHE A 35 0.95 13.01 1.77
N PRO A 36 1.26 14.11 2.47
CA PRO A 36 2.47 14.90 2.22
C PRO A 36 3.77 14.13 2.50
N ASP A 37 3.73 13.14 3.41
CA ASP A 37 4.87 12.31 3.75
C ASP A 37 4.82 10.95 3.05
N SER A 38 5.88 10.61 2.33
CA SER A 38 6.06 9.29 1.72
C SER A 38 7.28 8.55 2.27
N ARG A 39 7.17 7.22 2.30
CA ARG A 39 8.23 6.29 2.68
C ARG A 39 8.40 5.28 1.56
N PHE A 40 9.62 5.19 1.05
CA PHE A 40 9.98 4.31 -0.05
C PHE A 40 10.84 3.18 0.51
N LEU A 41 10.66 1.99 -0.08
CA LEU A 41 11.56 0.89 0.18
C LEU A 41 12.92 1.21 -0.44
N SER A 42 14.02 0.95 0.26
CA SER A 42 15.35 1.12 -0.33
C SER A 42 15.58 0.14 -1.49
N ALA A 43 16.50 0.48 -2.41
CA ALA A 43 16.79 -0.39 -3.55
C ALA A 43 17.32 -1.77 -3.10
N THR A 44 18.13 -1.80 -2.03
CA THR A 44 18.65 -3.02 -1.44
C THR A 44 17.53 -3.87 -0.83
N ASP A 45 16.68 -3.26 0.01
CA ASP A 45 15.58 -3.98 0.65
C ASP A 45 14.54 -4.45 -0.37
N THR A 46 14.39 -3.73 -1.48
CA THR A 46 13.55 -4.18 -2.61
C THR A 46 14.08 -5.48 -3.22
N ALA A 47 15.40 -5.60 -3.42
CA ALA A 47 15.99 -6.81 -3.98
C ALA A 47 15.84 -8.01 -3.04
N ASP A 48 16.07 -7.81 -1.74
CA ASP A 48 15.94 -8.86 -0.73
C ASP A 48 14.47 -9.30 -0.57
N LEU A 49 13.53 -8.35 -0.63
CA LEU A 49 12.10 -8.63 -0.54
C LEU A 49 11.61 -9.55 -1.67
N LEU A 50 12.16 -9.45 -2.89
CA LEU A 50 11.79 -10.37 -3.97
C LEU A 50 12.15 -11.82 -3.64
N GLN A 51 13.27 -12.05 -2.95
CA GLN A 51 13.63 -13.38 -2.49
C GLN A 51 12.69 -13.83 -1.37
N GLU A 52 12.40 -12.95 -0.41
CA GLU A 52 11.47 -13.21 0.69
C GLU A 52 10.08 -13.60 0.17
N PHE A 53 9.57 -12.92 -0.87
CA PHE A 53 8.29 -13.26 -1.51
C PHE A 53 8.26 -14.69 -2.04
N VAL A 54 9.33 -15.11 -2.73
CA VAL A 54 9.42 -16.48 -3.26
C VAL A 54 9.46 -17.49 -2.10
N GLN A 55 10.25 -17.23 -1.06
CA GLN A 55 10.33 -18.13 0.10
C GLN A 55 9.02 -18.20 0.89
N ALA A 56 8.28 -17.10 0.95
CA ALA A 56 6.96 -17.02 1.58
C ALA A 56 5.83 -17.59 0.70
N GLY A 57 6.11 -18.02 -0.54
CA GLY A 57 5.11 -18.51 -1.48
C GLY A 57 4.12 -17.44 -1.96
N LEU A 58 4.49 -16.17 -1.88
CA LEU A 58 3.66 -15.05 -2.33
C LEU A 58 3.71 -14.90 -3.85
N ALA A 59 2.57 -14.58 -4.45
CA ALA A 59 2.45 -14.41 -5.89
C ALA A 59 1.29 -13.46 -6.25
N GLY A 60 1.31 -12.94 -7.48
CA GLY A 60 0.24 -12.13 -8.04
C GLY A 60 0.01 -10.83 -7.26
N GLY A 61 -1.25 -10.51 -6.97
CA GLY A 61 -1.63 -9.27 -6.29
C GLY A 61 -0.97 -9.07 -4.92
N ALA A 62 -0.70 -10.16 -4.20
CA ALA A 62 -0.11 -10.11 -2.86
C ALA A 62 1.32 -9.51 -2.85
N LEU A 63 2.02 -9.48 -3.98
CA LEU A 63 3.34 -8.84 -4.08
C LEU A 63 3.24 -7.33 -3.89
N TYR A 64 2.16 -6.71 -4.35
CA TYR A 64 1.93 -5.27 -4.20
C TYR A 64 1.60 -4.91 -2.75
N ASP A 65 0.75 -5.72 -2.10
CA ASP A 65 0.53 -5.61 -0.66
C ASP A 65 1.83 -5.78 0.14
N GLY A 66 2.67 -6.72 -0.29
CA GLY A 66 3.97 -6.98 0.29
C GLY A 66 4.92 -5.77 0.19
N LEU A 67 4.94 -5.07 -0.95
CA LEU A 67 5.73 -3.85 -1.12
C LEU A 67 5.27 -2.73 -0.18
N VAL A 68 3.96 -2.59 0.02
CA VAL A 68 3.40 -1.63 0.96
C VAL A 68 3.80 -1.97 2.40
N GLY A 69 3.65 -3.24 2.79
CA GLY A 69 4.01 -3.74 4.12
C GLY A 69 5.51 -3.66 4.40
N ALA A 70 6.36 -4.02 3.44
CA ALA A 70 7.81 -3.96 3.58
C ALA A 70 8.30 -2.52 3.76
N ALA A 71 7.73 -1.55 3.05
CA ALA A 71 8.06 -0.15 3.26
C ALA A 71 7.68 0.33 4.67
N ALA A 72 6.56 -0.12 5.23
CA ALA A 72 6.22 0.18 6.62
C ALA A 72 7.23 -0.48 7.60
N ARG A 73 7.61 -1.73 7.33
CA ARG A 73 8.57 -2.51 8.12
C ARG A 73 9.98 -1.88 8.14
N GLU A 74 10.54 -1.52 6.97
CA GLU A 74 11.86 -0.88 6.87
C GLU A 74 11.92 0.40 7.71
N HIS A 75 10.85 1.21 7.64
CA HIS A 75 10.77 2.48 8.35
C HIS A 75 10.26 2.35 9.80
N LYS A 76 10.01 1.13 10.28
CA LYS A 76 9.53 0.81 11.64
C LYS A 76 8.23 1.54 12.00
N LEU A 77 7.32 1.63 11.04
CA LEU A 77 6.00 2.24 11.20
C LEU A 77 4.92 1.16 11.14
N PRO A 78 3.81 1.30 11.90
CA PRO A 78 2.65 0.44 11.71
C PRO A 78 1.98 0.74 10.35
N LEU A 79 1.62 -0.31 9.61
CA LEU A 79 0.78 -0.19 8.42
C LEU A 79 -0.69 -0.09 8.84
N ILE A 80 -1.34 1.04 8.56
CA ILE A 80 -2.78 1.19 8.71
C ILE A 80 -3.46 0.73 7.41
N THR A 81 -4.36 -0.25 7.50
CA THR A 81 -5.03 -0.84 6.32
C THR A 81 -6.51 -1.08 6.53
N CYS A 82 -7.31 -0.93 5.49
CA CYS A 82 -8.71 -1.38 5.48
C CYS A 82 -8.87 -2.75 4.78
N ASP A 83 -7.82 -3.26 4.13
CA ASP A 83 -7.90 -4.48 3.34
C ASP A 83 -7.54 -5.71 4.19
N ARG A 84 -8.57 -6.33 4.74
CA ARG A 84 -8.43 -7.60 5.47
C ARG A 84 -7.89 -8.73 4.58
N ARG A 85 -8.08 -8.67 3.26
CA ARG A 85 -7.63 -9.75 2.36
C ARG A 85 -6.10 -9.81 2.26
N ALA A 86 -5.42 -8.69 2.49
CA ALA A 86 -3.96 -8.59 2.46
C ALA A 86 -3.29 -9.00 3.79
N GLU A 87 -4.07 -9.23 4.85
CA GLU A 87 -3.58 -9.60 6.17
C GLU A 87 -2.62 -10.81 6.18
N PRO A 88 -2.88 -11.91 5.45
CA PRO A 88 -1.94 -13.04 5.39
C PRO A 88 -0.56 -12.63 4.88
N THR A 89 -0.50 -11.72 3.91
CA THR A 89 0.74 -11.16 3.36
C THR A 89 1.50 -10.38 4.43
N TYR A 90 0.82 -9.49 5.16
CA TYR A 90 1.47 -8.70 6.22
C TYR A 90 2.02 -9.60 7.33
N ARG A 91 1.27 -10.64 7.70
CA ARG A 91 1.68 -11.59 8.74
C ARG A 91 2.90 -12.42 8.33
N VAL A 92 2.93 -12.95 7.10
CA VAL A 92 4.06 -13.78 6.65
C VAL A 92 5.34 -12.97 6.52
N LEU A 93 5.22 -11.68 6.20
CA LEU A 93 6.34 -10.73 6.14
C LEU A 93 6.66 -10.08 7.49
N GLY A 94 6.02 -10.48 8.60
CA GLY A 94 6.28 -9.90 9.93
C GLY A 94 6.06 -8.38 10.00
N VAL A 95 5.13 -7.86 9.20
CA VAL A 95 4.77 -6.43 9.20
C VAL A 95 3.90 -6.14 10.42
N THR A 96 4.20 -5.06 11.14
CA THR A 96 3.28 -4.54 12.16
C THR A 96 2.16 -3.78 11.45
N TYR A 97 0.91 -4.18 11.62
CA TYR A 97 -0.24 -3.55 10.98
C TYR A 97 -1.42 -3.38 11.94
N GLU A 98 -2.28 -2.41 11.60
CA GLU A 98 -3.56 -2.19 12.24
C GLU A 98 -4.66 -2.21 11.18
N LEU A 99 -5.66 -3.07 11.37
CA LEU A 99 -6.83 -3.10 10.51
C LEU A 99 -7.83 -2.05 10.99
N LEU A 100 -8.11 -1.07 10.14
CA LEU A 100 -9.20 -0.13 10.38
C LEU A 100 -10.52 -0.88 10.29
N LEU A 101 -11.19 -1.00 11.42
CA LEU A 101 -12.57 -1.47 11.44
C LEU A 101 -13.44 -0.36 10.84
N PRO A 102 -14.43 -0.71 9.99
CA PRO A 102 -15.43 0.26 9.59
C PRO A 102 -16.08 0.78 10.87
N HIS A 103 -16.08 2.11 11.03
CA HIS A 103 -16.86 2.72 12.08
C HIS A 103 -18.31 2.36 11.78
N GLY A 104 -18.96 1.65 12.71
CA GLY A 104 -20.36 1.26 12.56
C GLY A 104 -21.17 2.50 12.21
N GLY A 105 -21.61 2.58 10.95
CA GLY A 105 -22.55 3.60 10.53
C GLY A 105 -23.79 3.44 11.40
N ALA A 106 -24.18 4.52 12.08
CA ALA A 106 -25.48 4.63 12.71
C ALA A 106 -26.56 4.19 11.71
N THR A 107 -27.51 3.43 12.25
CA THR A 107 -28.81 3.07 11.67
C THR A 107 -29.47 4.21 10.91
#